data_AF-A0A662Y1K9-F1
#
_entry.id   AF-A0A662Y1K9-F1
#
_cell.length_a   1.000
_cell.length_b   1.000
_cell.length_c   1.000
_cell.angle_alpha   90.00
_cell.angle_beta   90.00
_cell.angle_gamma   90.00
#
_symmetry.space_group_name_H-M   'P 1'
#
loop_
_entity.id
_entity.type
_entity.pdbx_description
1 polymer ?
#
loop_
_entity_poly.entity_id
_entity_poly.type
_entity_poly.pdbx_seq_one_letter_code
_entity_poly.pdbx_strand_id
1 'polypeptide(L)'
;MLRSTTVLAVAASVVALAIGSVAGDCSNVDLGRCGNAAAPECCPGSDYCMPWTSDYYQCLPLPSQCSRQFTGYDFYGGDIKTVYGLQPGDCCSTCLSTDGCLAYTFVNEYAGTTACYLKAGMGSPRKTVGYISAVLDSYTSDQDHTPKLRHLMAEIGDNVTSSSDPIKTLVEALTLN
;
A
#
# COMPACT_ATOMS: atom_id res chain seq x y z
N MET A 1 -23.05 65.24 40.37
CA MET A 1 -23.37 65.51 38.95
C MET A 1 -22.26 64.90 38.09
N LEU A 2 -22.67 63.97 37.22
CA LEU A 2 -22.01 63.20 36.15
C LEU A 2 -20.49 63.33 35.88
N ARG A 3 -19.79 62.18 35.87
CA ARG A 3 -18.60 61.92 35.03
C ARG A 3 -19.02 61.00 33.88
N SER A 4 -18.88 61.49 32.66
CA SER A 4 -19.13 60.77 31.42
C SER A 4 -17.82 60.15 30.94
N THR A 5 -17.81 58.83 30.69
CA THR A 5 -16.73 58.15 29.98
C THR A 5 -17.34 57.19 28.96
N THR A 6 -17.20 57.57 27.70
CA THR A 6 -17.42 56.78 26.50
C THR A 6 -16.43 55.61 26.45
N VAL A 7 -16.89 54.41 26.13
CA VAL A 7 -16.04 53.28 25.76
C VAL A 7 -16.31 52.93 24.30
N LEU A 8 -15.30 53.09 23.46
CA LEU A 8 -15.30 52.62 22.07
C LEU A 8 -15.14 51.09 22.05
N ALA A 9 -16.05 50.38 21.38
CA ALA A 9 -15.90 48.96 21.09
C ALA A 9 -15.05 48.79 19.82
N VAL A 10 -13.87 48.18 19.96
CA VAL A 10 -13.03 47.76 18.82
C VAL A 10 -13.45 46.35 18.45
N ALA A 11 -14.06 46.17 17.27
CA ALA A 11 -14.36 44.86 16.73
C ALA A 11 -13.06 44.25 16.16
N ALA A 12 -12.50 43.25 16.84
CA ALA A 12 -11.36 42.48 16.35
C ALA A 12 -11.85 41.31 15.49
N SER A 13 -11.38 41.27 14.25
CA SER A 13 -11.66 40.26 13.22
C SER A 13 -11.18 38.87 13.63
N VAL A 14 -12.07 37.88 13.60
CA VAL A 14 -11.69 36.47 13.78
C VAL A 14 -11.29 35.90 12.41
N VAL A 15 -9.99 35.76 12.16
CA VAL A 15 -9.47 35.01 11.02
C VAL A 15 -9.53 33.53 11.38
N ALA A 16 -10.42 32.76 10.75
CA ALA A 16 -10.44 31.31 10.89
C ALA A 16 -9.24 30.73 10.12
N LEU A 17 -8.24 30.25 10.85
CA LEU A 17 -7.12 29.48 10.30
C LEU A 17 -7.63 28.09 9.90
N ALA A 18 -7.36 27.69 8.67
CA ALA A 18 -7.68 26.37 8.14
C ALA A 18 -6.99 25.27 8.98
N ILE A 19 -7.78 24.35 9.52
CA ILE A 19 -7.29 23.08 10.07
C ILE A 19 -6.92 22.18 8.89
N GLY A 20 -5.62 21.93 8.72
CA GLY A 20 -5.15 20.87 7.83
C GLY A 20 -5.70 19.53 8.31
N SER A 21 -6.25 18.74 7.40
CA SER A 21 -6.64 17.36 7.66
C SER A 21 -5.38 16.56 7.95
N VAL A 22 -5.12 16.26 9.23
CA VAL A 22 -4.27 15.13 9.60
C VAL A 22 -4.89 13.89 8.96
N ALA A 23 -4.07 13.00 8.38
CA ALA A 23 -4.52 11.65 8.03
C ALA A 23 -5.27 11.10 9.26
N GLY A 24 -6.55 10.73 9.07
CA GLY A 24 -7.41 10.35 10.18
C GLY A 24 -6.72 9.28 11.02
N ASP A 25 -6.66 9.51 12.33
CA ASP A 25 -6.14 8.52 13.27
C ASP A 25 -6.88 7.21 13.04
N CYS A 26 -6.13 6.15 12.72
CA CYS A 26 -6.77 4.89 12.42
C CYS A 26 -7.30 4.28 13.71
N SER A 27 -8.63 4.21 13.84
CA SER A 27 -9.30 3.74 15.05
C SER A 27 -9.26 2.22 15.26
N ASN A 28 -8.74 1.46 14.28
CA ASN A 28 -8.48 0.03 14.44
C ASN A 28 -7.23 -0.21 15.30
N VAL A 29 -7.14 -1.38 15.91
CA VAL A 29 -6.02 -1.74 16.83
C VAL A 29 -5.13 -2.80 16.20
N ASP A 30 -3.87 -2.86 16.64
CA ASP A 30 -2.91 -3.90 16.28
C ASP A 30 -3.52 -5.29 16.51
N LEU A 31 -3.38 -6.21 15.55
CA LEU A 31 -4.00 -7.55 15.57
C LEU A 31 -5.55 -7.54 15.65
N GLY A 32 -6.18 -6.37 15.57
CA GLY A 32 -7.62 -6.18 15.53
C GLY A 32 -8.20 -6.40 14.13
N ARG A 33 -9.54 -6.38 14.05
CA ARG A 33 -10.26 -6.46 12.77
C ARG A 33 -10.06 -5.16 11.98
N CYS A 34 -9.85 -5.26 10.67
CA CYS A 34 -9.75 -4.12 9.74
C CYS A 34 -10.72 -4.23 8.56
N GLY A 35 -11.97 -4.60 8.85
CA GLY A 35 -13.01 -4.72 7.83
C GLY A 35 -13.11 -6.10 7.18
N ASN A 36 -13.40 -6.12 5.88
CA ASN A 36 -13.76 -7.31 5.10
C ASN A 36 -13.61 -7.08 3.58
N ALA A 37 -14.03 -8.06 2.77
CA ALA A 37 -13.99 -8.04 1.30
C ALA A 37 -14.66 -6.81 0.65
N ALA A 38 -15.74 -6.29 1.25
CA ALA A 38 -16.47 -5.14 0.70
C ALA A 38 -15.84 -3.80 1.10
N ALA A 39 -15.24 -3.75 2.30
CA ALA A 39 -14.65 -2.53 2.85
C ALA A 39 -13.42 -2.89 3.71
N PRO A 40 -12.23 -2.98 3.10
CA PRO A 40 -10.99 -2.97 3.85
C PRO A 40 -10.83 -1.59 4.51
N GLU A 41 -10.49 -1.59 5.79
CA GLU A 41 -10.28 -0.37 6.56
C GLU A 41 -8.80 -0.14 6.86
N CYS A 42 -8.45 1.04 7.35
CA CYS A 42 -7.08 1.34 7.76
C CYS A 42 -6.62 0.42 8.90
N CYS A 43 -5.29 0.38 9.08
CA CYS A 43 -4.66 -0.16 10.28
C CYS A 43 -3.77 0.91 10.93
N PRO A 44 -3.56 0.85 12.25
CA PRO A 44 -2.72 1.81 12.96
C PRO A 44 -1.24 1.66 12.61
N GLY A 45 -0.47 2.74 12.78
CA GLY A 45 0.99 2.72 12.73
C GLY A 45 1.58 2.14 11.45
N SER A 46 2.25 1.00 11.59
CA SER A 46 2.96 0.27 10.52
C SER A 46 2.38 -1.13 10.34
N ASP A 47 1.06 -1.23 10.43
CA ASP A 47 0.31 -2.45 10.16
C ASP A 47 -0.41 -2.34 8.81
N TYR A 48 -0.70 -3.49 8.22
CA TYR A 48 -1.49 -3.59 6.99
C TYR A 48 -2.73 -4.45 7.22
N CYS A 49 -3.75 -4.23 6.40
CA CYS A 49 -5.00 -4.95 6.53
C CYS A 49 -4.97 -6.28 5.75
N MET A 50 -4.78 -7.39 6.44
CA MET A 50 -4.64 -8.73 5.86
C MET A 50 -6.00 -9.41 5.61
N PRO A 51 -6.28 -9.86 4.37
CA PRO A 51 -7.45 -10.69 4.08
C PRO A 51 -7.28 -12.14 4.57
N TRP A 52 -8.10 -12.58 5.51
CA TRP A 52 -8.16 -13.99 5.92
C TRP A 52 -9.33 -14.71 5.26
N THR A 53 -10.52 -14.14 5.37
CA THR A 53 -11.74 -14.64 4.72
C THR A 53 -12.50 -13.46 4.12
N SER A 54 -13.53 -13.74 3.34
CA SER A 54 -14.38 -12.68 2.77
C SER A 54 -14.99 -11.73 3.81
N ASP A 55 -15.24 -12.19 5.04
CA ASP A 55 -15.89 -11.43 6.11
C ASP A 55 -14.94 -10.94 7.21
N TYR A 56 -13.68 -11.40 7.23
CA TYR A 56 -12.72 -11.09 8.28
C TYR A 56 -11.34 -10.74 7.74
N TYR A 57 -10.99 -9.46 7.87
CA TYR A 57 -9.64 -8.95 7.65
C TYR A 57 -9.04 -8.50 8.99
N GLN A 58 -7.72 -8.57 9.13
CA GLN A 58 -7.02 -8.26 10.38
C GLN A 58 -5.81 -7.35 10.15
N CYS A 59 -5.58 -6.40 11.05
CA CYS A 59 -4.33 -5.64 11.10
C CYS A 59 -3.19 -6.55 11.50
N LEU A 60 -2.17 -6.64 10.67
CA LEU A 60 -0.94 -7.38 10.96
C LEU A 60 0.27 -6.47 10.83
N PRO A 61 1.33 -6.70 11.61
CA PRO A 61 2.60 -6.01 11.44
C PRO A 61 3.15 -6.19 10.03
N LEU A 62 3.68 -5.12 9.46
CA LEU A 62 4.39 -5.18 8.17
C LEU A 62 5.56 -6.17 8.23
N PRO A 63 5.69 -7.09 7.26
CA PRO A 63 6.87 -7.94 7.13
C PRO A 63 8.13 -7.09 6.90
N SER A 64 9.25 -7.48 7.52
CA SER A 64 10.54 -6.84 7.28
C SER A 64 10.92 -6.96 5.79
N GLN A 65 11.44 -5.88 5.20
CA GLN A 65 11.79 -5.77 3.78
C GLN A 65 10.59 -5.76 2.80
N CYS A 66 9.36 -5.77 3.30
CA CYS A 66 8.14 -5.64 2.50
C CYS A 66 7.17 -4.68 3.17
N SER A 67 7.61 -3.45 3.45
CA SER A 67 6.84 -2.44 4.20
C SER A 67 5.68 -1.84 3.41
N ARG A 68 5.59 -2.14 2.11
CA ARG A 68 4.59 -1.56 1.20
C ARG A 68 3.62 -2.65 0.77
N GLN A 69 2.54 -2.78 1.53
CA GLN A 69 1.48 -3.78 1.34
C GLN A 69 0.26 -3.16 0.66
N PHE A 70 -0.32 -3.88 -0.29
CA PHE A 70 -1.44 -3.42 -1.13
C PHE A 70 -2.64 -4.33 -0.97
N THR A 71 -3.48 -4.03 0.04
CA THR A 71 -4.70 -4.80 0.31
C THR A 71 -5.69 -4.67 -0.84
N GLY A 72 -6.22 -5.80 -1.30
CA GLY A 72 -7.18 -5.84 -2.39
C GLY A 72 -6.54 -5.66 -3.77
N TYR A 73 -5.24 -5.94 -3.93
CA TYR A 73 -4.56 -5.89 -5.21
C TYR A 73 -3.91 -7.23 -5.58
N ASP A 74 -4.02 -7.56 -6.87
CA ASP A 74 -3.20 -8.56 -7.55
C ASP A 74 -2.21 -7.87 -8.48
N PHE A 75 -0.92 -8.11 -8.29
CA PHE A 75 0.14 -7.71 -9.21
C PHE A 75 0.19 -8.60 -10.45
N TYR A 76 -0.85 -8.56 -11.29
CA TYR A 76 -1.05 -9.54 -12.34
C TYR A 76 0.13 -9.67 -13.34
N GLY A 77 0.60 -10.90 -13.53
CA GLY A 77 1.70 -11.27 -14.41
C GLY A 77 3.07 -11.25 -13.73
N GLY A 78 4.12 -11.53 -14.51
CA GLY A 78 5.50 -11.56 -13.98
C GLY A 78 5.77 -12.71 -13.00
N ASP A 79 4.91 -13.73 -12.96
CA ASP A 79 5.04 -14.87 -12.05
C ASP A 79 6.33 -15.66 -12.32
N ILE A 80 7.10 -15.89 -11.26
CA ILE A 80 8.29 -16.75 -11.25
C ILE A 80 7.88 -18.17 -10.85
N LYS A 81 7.19 -18.28 -9.71
CA LYS A 81 6.63 -19.54 -9.19
C LYS A 81 5.56 -19.26 -8.15
N THR A 82 4.71 -20.26 -7.90
CA THR A 82 3.75 -20.26 -6.80
C THR A 82 4.22 -21.19 -5.70
N VAL A 83 4.16 -20.74 -4.45
CA VAL A 83 4.41 -21.56 -3.26
C VAL A 83 3.12 -21.63 -2.45
N TYR A 84 2.71 -22.84 -2.07
CA TYR A 84 1.47 -23.07 -1.33
C TYR A 84 1.73 -23.34 0.15
N GLY A 85 0.75 -23.06 1.00
CA GLY A 85 0.81 -23.37 2.43
C GLY A 85 1.73 -22.46 3.26
N LEU A 86 2.12 -21.30 2.73
CA LEU A 86 2.87 -20.29 3.45
C LEU A 86 1.94 -19.38 4.27
N GLN A 87 2.48 -18.78 5.34
CA GLN A 87 1.84 -17.63 5.99
C GLN A 87 2.16 -16.34 5.21
N PRO A 88 1.40 -15.24 5.44
CA PRO A 88 1.59 -13.99 4.69
C PRO A 88 3.01 -13.43 4.84
N GLY A 89 3.56 -13.42 6.06
CA GLY A 89 4.93 -12.96 6.32
C GLY A 89 6.01 -13.85 5.67
N ASP A 90 5.76 -15.16 5.61
CA ASP A 90 6.70 -16.11 4.97
C ASP A 90 6.80 -15.89 3.46
N CYS A 91 5.75 -15.37 2.83
CA CYS A 91 5.75 -15.03 1.41
C CYS A 91 6.78 -13.94 1.08
N CYS A 92 6.92 -12.92 1.93
CA CYS A 92 7.97 -11.91 1.81
C CYS A 92 9.37 -12.53 1.92
N SER A 93 9.60 -13.34 2.97
CA SER A 93 10.91 -14.00 3.16
C SER A 93 11.29 -14.93 2.00
N THR A 94 10.29 -15.62 1.43
CA THR A 94 10.49 -16.50 0.28
C THR A 94 10.79 -15.71 -0.98
N CYS A 95 10.19 -14.53 -1.16
CA CYS A 95 10.55 -13.63 -2.25
C CYS A 95 11.99 -13.13 -2.11
N LEU A 96 12.38 -12.64 -0.92
CA LEU A 96 13.75 -12.19 -0.64
C LEU A 96 14.80 -13.27 -0.95
N SER A 97 14.49 -14.54 -0.70
CA SER A 97 15.40 -15.66 -0.97
C SER A 97 15.29 -16.25 -2.39
N THR A 98 14.43 -15.69 -3.25
CA THR A 98 14.21 -16.20 -4.61
C THR A 98 14.82 -15.23 -5.62
N ASP A 99 15.82 -15.71 -6.37
CA ASP A 99 16.47 -14.92 -7.41
C ASP A 99 15.47 -14.33 -8.40
N GLY A 100 15.59 -13.01 -8.61
CA GLY A 100 14.73 -12.24 -9.50
C GLY A 100 13.35 -11.89 -8.94
N CYS A 101 13.00 -12.31 -7.71
CA CYS A 101 11.75 -11.88 -7.09
C CYS A 101 11.87 -10.46 -6.54
N LEU A 102 10.91 -9.61 -6.91
CA LEU A 102 10.85 -8.20 -6.53
C LEU A 102 9.51 -7.82 -5.89
N ALA A 103 8.52 -8.68 -6.07
CA ALA A 103 7.16 -8.48 -5.60
C ALA A 103 6.49 -9.83 -5.37
N TYR A 104 5.36 -9.83 -4.67
CA TYR A 104 4.53 -11.02 -4.54
C TYR A 104 3.05 -10.67 -4.51
N THR A 105 2.20 -11.64 -4.84
CA THR A 105 0.77 -11.63 -4.50
C THR A 105 0.51 -12.81 -3.58
N PHE A 106 -0.12 -12.58 -2.43
CA PHE A 106 -0.56 -13.62 -1.51
C PHE A 106 -2.09 -13.72 -1.48
N VAL A 107 -2.58 -14.95 -1.39
CA VAL A 107 -3.99 -15.31 -1.30
C VAL A 107 -4.16 -16.29 -0.16
N ASN A 108 -4.99 -15.95 0.83
CA ASN A 108 -5.23 -16.83 1.96
C ASN A 108 -6.13 -18.03 1.60
N GLU A 109 -7.18 -17.78 0.81
CA GLU A 109 -8.17 -18.80 0.43
C GLU A 109 -8.03 -19.18 -1.05
N TYR A 110 -7.02 -19.98 -1.38
CA TYR A 110 -6.82 -20.52 -2.72
C TYR A 110 -7.06 -22.03 -2.76
N ALA A 111 -8.26 -22.44 -3.20
CA ALA A 111 -8.62 -23.85 -3.37
C ALA A 111 -8.36 -24.73 -2.11
N GLY A 112 -8.61 -24.18 -0.92
CA GLY A 112 -8.41 -24.87 0.37
C GLY A 112 -6.99 -24.79 0.94
N THR A 113 -6.09 -24.02 0.34
CA THR A 113 -4.75 -23.71 0.86
C THR A 113 -4.42 -22.23 0.66
N THR A 114 -3.29 -21.76 1.20
CA THR A 114 -2.75 -20.44 0.87
C THR A 114 -1.90 -20.52 -0.40
N ALA A 115 -1.81 -19.43 -1.14
CA ALA A 115 -0.94 -19.31 -2.32
C ALA A 115 -0.12 -18.02 -2.25
N CYS A 116 1.20 -18.16 -2.44
CA CYS A 116 2.17 -17.08 -2.56
C CYS A 116 2.73 -17.10 -3.98
N TYR A 117 2.33 -16.14 -4.79
CA TYR A 117 2.82 -15.97 -6.16
C TYR A 117 4.00 -15.02 -6.14
N LEU A 118 5.21 -15.56 -6.30
CA LEU A 118 6.45 -14.80 -6.38
C LEU A 118 6.59 -14.18 -7.77
N LYS A 119 6.97 -12.91 -7.83
CA LYS A 119 6.91 -12.12 -9.06
C LYS A 119 8.19 -11.36 -9.33
N ALA A 120 8.56 -11.30 -10.61
CA ALA A 120 9.69 -10.54 -11.13
C ALA A 120 9.44 -9.02 -11.19
N GLY A 121 8.29 -8.55 -10.71
CA GLY A 121 7.88 -7.15 -10.69
C GLY A 121 6.36 -7.04 -10.45
N MET A 122 5.84 -5.81 -10.42
CA MET A 122 4.40 -5.57 -10.17
C MET A 122 3.49 -5.93 -11.34
N GLY A 123 4.06 -6.09 -12.54
CA GLY A 123 3.29 -6.38 -13.75
C GLY A 123 2.16 -5.36 -13.96
N SER A 124 0.91 -5.86 -14.00
CA SER A 124 -0.29 -5.03 -14.08
C SER A 124 -1.12 -5.12 -12.81
N PRO A 125 -0.89 -4.23 -11.83
CA PRO A 125 -1.72 -4.16 -10.64
C PRO A 125 -3.22 -4.07 -10.99
N ARG A 126 -4.03 -4.95 -10.40
CA ARG A 126 -5.47 -5.01 -10.55
C ARG A 126 -6.12 -5.00 -9.18
N LYS A 127 -7.21 -4.25 -9.01
CA LYS A 127 -8.05 -4.39 -7.82
C LYS A 127 -8.66 -5.80 -7.85
N THR A 128 -8.35 -6.59 -6.84
CA THR A 128 -8.81 -7.98 -6.69
C THR A 128 -9.04 -8.25 -5.20
N VAL A 129 -10.31 -8.40 -4.84
CA VAL A 129 -10.75 -8.58 -3.46
C VAL A 129 -10.16 -9.88 -2.88
N GLY A 130 -9.72 -9.85 -1.63
CA GLY A 130 -9.14 -10.99 -0.92
C GLY A 130 -7.65 -11.23 -1.17
N TYR A 131 -7.03 -10.43 -2.04
CA TYR A 131 -5.62 -10.56 -2.40
C TYR A 131 -4.82 -9.48 -1.68
N ILE A 132 -3.58 -9.79 -1.32
CA ILE A 132 -2.61 -8.83 -0.77
C ILE A 132 -1.36 -8.89 -1.65
N SER A 133 -0.89 -7.73 -2.11
CA SER A 133 0.35 -7.66 -2.89
C SER A 133 1.46 -6.93 -2.14
N ALA A 134 2.65 -7.52 -2.20
CA ALA A 134 3.97 -7.10 -1.73
C ALA A 134 4.88 -6.45 -2.77
N VAL A 135 5.61 -5.38 -2.47
CA VAL A 135 6.93 -5.16 -3.10
C VAL A 135 8.05 -5.29 -2.07
N LEU A 136 9.24 -5.71 -2.52
CA LEU A 136 10.44 -5.58 -1.69
C LEU A 136 10.78 -4.11 -1.49
N ASP A 137 11.31 -3.74 -0.33
CA ASP A 137 11.69 -2.35 -0.03
C ASP A 137 12.82 -1.84 -0.95
N SER A 138 13.64 -2.76 -1.44
CA SER A 138 14.71 -2.49 -2.41
C SER A 138 14.24 -2.36 -3.85
N TYR A 139 12.94 -2.54 -4.13
CA TYR A 139 12.42 -2.65 -5.48
C TYR A 139 12.49 -1.34 -6.26
N THR A 140 13.25 -1.34 -7.35
CA THR A 140 13.41 -0.21 -8.28
C THR A 140 13.20 -0.62 -9.74
N SER A 141 13.01 0.36 -10.62
CA SER A 141 12.83 0.12 -12.06
C SER A 141 13.97 -0.64 -12.72
N ASP A 142 15.20 -0.48 -12.25
CA ASP A 142 16.39 -1.06 -12.88
C ASP A 142 16.45 -2.59 -12.72
N GLN A 143 15.75 -3.12 -11.71
CA GLN A 143 15.69 -4.55 -11.41
C GLN A 143 14.59 -5.27 -12.20
N ASP A 144 13.55 -4.55 -12.61
CA ASP A 144 12.37 -5.12 -13.25
C ASP A 144 12.61 -5.32 -14.75
N HIS A 145 12.89 -6.55 -15.11
CA HIS A 145 13.08 -6.97 -16.50
C HIS A 145 11.79 -7.52 -17.13
N THR A 146 10.62 -7.21 -16.58
CA THR A 146 9.36 -7.66 -17.16
C THR A 146 9.10 -6.95 -18.51
N PRO A 147 8.42 -7.62 -19.47
CA PRO A 147 8.09 -7.02 -20.75
C PRO A 147 7.29 -5.71 -20.62
N LYS A 148 6.49 -5.61 -19.56
CA LYS A 148 5.64 -4.44 -19.35
C LYS A 148 6.42 -3.22 -18.91
N LEU A 149 7.36 -3.35 -17.97
CA LEU A 149 8.19 -2.20 -17.62
C LEU A 149 9.03 -1.78 -18.83
N ARG A 150 9.57 -2.73 -19.61
CA ARG A 150 10.26 -2.39 -20.86
C ARG A 150 9.40 -1.60 -21.85
N HIS A 151 8.12 -1.95 -21.98
CA HIS A 151 7.20 -1.20 -22.85
C HIS A 151 6.92 0.19 -22.30
N LEU A 152 6.64 0.30 -20.99
CA LEU A 152 6.44 1.58 -20.32
C LEU A 152 7.66 2.50 -20.46
N MET A 153 8.87 1.97 -20.26
CA MET A 153 10.12 2.71 -20.45
C MET A 153 10.33 3.12 -21.91
N ALA A 154 9.94 2.28 -22.87
CA ALA A 154 10.00 2.61 -24.30
C ALA A 154 8.97 3.68 -24.72
N GLU A 155 7.79 3.71 -24.09
CA GLU A 155 6.75 4.72 -24.33
C GLU A 155 7.11 6.09 -23.73
N ILE A 156 7.79 6.11 -22.58
CA ILE A 156 8.17 7.35 -21.89
C ILE A 156 9.38 8.02 -22.58
N GLY A 157 10.25 7.26 -23.27
CA GLY A 157 11.44 7.78 -23.96
C GLY A 157 12.43 8.51 -23.04
N ASP A 158 13.55 9.01 -23.58
CA ASP A 158 14.64 9.68 -22.85
C ASP A 158 14.24 10.99 -22.13
N ASN A 159 12.94 11.30 -21.99
CA ASN A 159 12.43 12.46 -21.28
C ASN A 159 12.31 12.23 -19.76
N VAL A 160 12.80 11.09 -19.26
CA VAL A 160 13.04 10.89 -17.83
C VAL A 160 14.20 11.81 -17.42
N THR A 161 13.88 12.99 -16.91
CA THR A 161 14.79 13.68 -15.98
C THR A 161 15.19 12.63 -14.95
N SER A 162 16.49 12.36 -14.78
CA SER A 162 17.06 11.20 -14.07
C SER A 162 16.78 11.12 -12.55
N SER A 163 15.57 11.50 -12.11
CA SER A 163 15.21 11.78 -10.73
C SER A 163 13.96 11.04 -10.25
N SER A 164 13.11 10.47 -11.12
CA SER A 164 11.90 9.75 -10.70
C SER A 164 11.87 8.34 -11.27
N ASP A 165 12.11 7.36 -10.41
CA ASP A 165 11.93 5.95 -10.73
C ASP A 165 10.43 5.68 -11.05
N PRO A 166 10.10 5.15 -12.25
CA PRO A 166 8.72 4.90 -12.65
C PRO A 166 8.03 3.84 -11.78
N ILE A 167 8.76 2.84 -11.30
CA ILE A 167 8.25 1.85 -10.34
C ILE A 167 7.98 2.52 -9.00
N LYS A 168 8.91 3.35 -8.51
CA LYS A 168 8.66 4.10 -7.26
C LYS A 168 7.36 4.91 -7.34
N THR A 169 7.16 5.60 -8.46
CA THR A 169 5.95 6.40 -8.75
C THR A 169 4.70 5.54 -8.82
N LEU A 170 4.77 4.39 -9.51
CA LEU A 170 3.64 3.46 -9.61
C LEU A 170 3.23 2.93 -8.24
N VAL A 171 4.21 2.53 -7.43
CA VAL A 171 3.94 1.99 -6.10
C VAL A 171 3.35 3.09 -5.19
N GLU A 172 3.80 4.34 -5.29
CA GLU A 172 3.19 5.48 -4.58
C GLU A 172 1.76 5.75 -5.05
N ALA A 173 1.47 5.67 -6.35
CA ALA A 173 0.13 5.86 -6.89
C ALA A 173 -0.88 4.83 -6.37
N LEU A 174 -0.44 3.60 -6.10
CA LEU A 174 -1.30 2.56 -5.52
C LEU A 174 -1.59 2.76 -4.03
N THR A 175 -0.75 3.51 -3.29
CA THR A 175 -0.97 3.79 -1.87
C THR A 175 -1.98 4.93 -1.62
N LEU A 176 -2.35 5.68 -2.66
CA LEU A 176 -3.19 6.88 -2.56
C LEU A 176 -4.69 6.62 -2.86
N ASN A 177 -5.11 5.37 -3.04
CA ASN A 177 -6.39 5.01 -3.69
C ASN A 177 -6.99 3.68 -3.20
#